data_AF-A0A7V9HBK1-F1
#
_entry.id   AF-A0A7V9HBK1-F1
#
_cell.length_a   1.000
_cell.length_b   1.000
_cell.length_c   1.000
_cell.angle_alpha   90.00
_cell.angle_beta   90.00
_cell.angle_gamma   90.00
#
_symmetry.space_group_name_H-M   'P 1'
#
loop_
_entity.id
_entity.type
_entity.pdbx_description
1 polymer ?
#
loop_
_entity_poly.entity_id
_entity_poly.type
_entity_poly.pdbx_seq_one_letter_code
_entity_poly.pdbx_strand_id
1 'polypeptide(L)' 'MTWVRTTGRQSANILDSHSLNPDALRAHLGLYRTVMFGESGLSRVEREAMAVAVSAANECHY' A
#
# COMPACT_ATOMS: atom_id res chain seq x y z
N MET A 1 -13.92 -18.90 5.16
CA MET A 1 -13.58 -17.86 6.16
C MET A 1 -13.19 -16.61 5.40
N THR A 2 -14.17 -15.82 4.97
CA THR A 2 -13.90 -14.63 4.17
C THR A 2 -14.10 -13.41 5.05
N TRP A 3 -13.01 -13.02 5.73
CA TRP A 3 -13.00 -11.86 6.63
C TRP A 3 -12.90 -10.54 5.87
N VAL A 4 -12.89 -10.56 4.53
CA VAL A 4 -12.65 -9.38 3.68
C VAL A 4 -13.84 -9.22 2.74
N ARG A 5 -14.49 -8.04 2.76
CA ARG A 5 -15.58 -7.73 1.82
C ARG A 5 -15.00 -7.13 0.55
N THR A 6 -14.93 -7.93 -0.51
CA THR A 6 -14.57 -7.44 -1.83
C THR A 6 -15.76 -6.63 -2.39
N THR A 7 -15.62 -5.31 -2.50
CA THR A 7 -16.52 -4.53 -3.37
C THR A 7 -16.22 -4.96 -4.81
N GLY A 8 -17.20 -5.18 -5.68
CA GLY A 8 -17.01 -5.77 -7.03
C GLY A 8 -16.06 -5.05 -8.02
N ARG A 9 -15.24 -4.09 -7.56
CA ARG A 9 -14.14 -3.45 -8.27
C ARG A 9 -12.81 -3.97 -7.73
N GLN A 10 -11.90 -4.38 -8.60
CA GLN A 10 -10.59 -4.91 -8.19
C GLN A 10 -9.80 -3.85 -7.39
N SER A 11 -9.59 -4.11 -6.11
CA SER A 11 -8.74 -3.38 -5.17
C SER A 11 -7.46 -4.18 -4.90
N ALA A 12 -6.40 -3.50 -4.45
CA ALA A 12 -5.21 -4.21 -3.96
C ALA A 12 -5.55 -4.92 -2.64
N ASN A 13 -5.07 -6.16 -2.45
CA ASN A 13 -5.44 -6.99 -1.28
C ASN A 13 -5.11 -6.33 0.07
N ILE A 14 -4.09 -5.46 0.11
CA ILE A 14 -3.75 -4.68 1.32
C ILE A 14 -4.85 -3.67 1.69
N LEU A 15 -5.51 -3.06 0.71
CA LEU A 15 -6.63 -2.13 0.96
C LEU A 15 -7.86 -2.87 1.44
N ASP A 16 -8.09 -4.05 0.88
CA ASP A 16 -9.13 -4.99 1.30
C ASP A 16 -8.93 -5.45 2.74
N SER A 17 -7.68 -5.75 3.13
CA SER A 17 -7.33 -6.10 4.50
C SER A 17 -7.58 -4.94 5.46
N HIS A 18 -7.14 -3.73 5.10
CA HIS A 18 -7.40 -2.53 5.91
C HIS A 18 -8.86 -2.09 5.92
N SER A 19 -9.69 -2.51 4.96
CA SER A 19 -11.12 -2.14 4.91
C SER A 19 -11.93 -2.62 6.13
N LEU A 20 -11.40 -3.59 6.88
CA LEU A 20 -11.97 -4.04 8.14
C LEU A 20 -11.99 -2.97 9.23
N ASN A 21 -11.10 -1.97 9.12
CA ASN A 21 -11.07 -0.80 9.97
C ASN A 21 -10.96 0.47 9.09
N PRO A 22 -12.05 1.25 8.94
CA PRO A 22 -12.06 2.43 8.10
C PRO A 22 -11.00 3.49 8.46
N ASP A 23 -10.63 3.64 9.73
CA ASP A 23 -9.56 4.55 10.14
C ASP A 23 -8.19 4.06 9.67
N ALA A 24 -7.92 2.76 9.79
CA ALA A 24 -6.69 2.16 9.30
C ALA A 24 -6.56 2.30 7.77
N LEU A 25 -7.64 2.05 7.03
CA LEU A 25 -7.66 2.22 5.58
C LEU A 25 -7.35 3.67 5.18
N ARG A 26 -7.98 4.65 5.83
CA ARG A 26 -7.73 6.08 5.58
C ARG A 26 -6.27 6.45 5.86
N ALA A 27 -5.74 6.01 7.01
CA ALA A 27 -4.36 6.29 7.39
C ALA A 27 -3.36 5.69 6.39
N HIS A 28 -3.55 4.41 6.00
CA HIS A 28 -2.71 3.74 5.02
C HIS A 28 -2.74 4.47 3.67
N LEU A 29 -3.93 4.79 3.15
CA LEU A 29 -4.08 5.48 1.86
C LEU A 29 -3.42 6.86 1.88
N GLY A 30 -3.53 7.59 3.00
CA GLY A 30 -2.87 8.88 3.18
C GLY A 30 -1.36 8.76 3.12
N LEU A 31 -0.78 7.83 3.88
CA LEU A 31 0.65 7.56 3.87
C LEU A 31 1.14 7.13 2.47
N TYR A 32 0.51 6.11 1.89
CA TYR A 32 0.89 5.57 0.58
C TYR A 32 0.88 6.64 -0.52
N ARG A 33 -0.17 7.47 -0.56
CA ARG A 33 -0.27 8.56 -1.55
C ARG A 33 0.80 9.61 -1.35
N THR A 34 1.04 10.01 -0.10
CA THR A 34 2.04 11.03 0.24
C THR A 34 3.43 10.55 -0.15
N VAL A 35 3.79 9.32 0.21
CA VAL A 35 5.11 8.78 -0.09
C VAL A 35 5.29 8.55 -1.58
N MET A 36 4.35 7.87 -2.26
CA MET A 36 4.58 7.42 -3.64
C MET A 36 4.28 8.49 -4.71
N PHE A 37 3.32 9.36 -4.46
CA PHE A 37 2.80 10.32 -5.44
C PHE A 37 2.87 11.79 -5.00
N GLY A 38 3.23 12.06 -3.74
CA GLY A 38 3.42 13.42 -3.25
C GLY A 38 4.64 14.11 -3.85
N GLU A 39 4.73 15.42 -3.64
CA GLU A 39 5.90 16.21 -3.98
C GLU A 39 7.12 15.70 -3.22
N SER A 40 8.23 15.51 -3.93
CA SER A 40 9.46 14.96 -3.38
C SER A 40 10.59 15.19 -4.38
N GLY A 41 11.81 15.31 -3.86
CA GLY A 41 13.04 15.38 -4.68
C GLY A 41 13.41 14.06 -5.36
N LEU A 42 12.65 12.98 -5.12
CA LEU A 42 12.84 11.68 -5.75
C LEU A 42 11.81 11.47 -6.86
N SER A 43 12.22 10.80 -7.93
CA SER A 43 11.31 10.27 -8.93
C SER A 43 10.49 9.10 -8.36
N ARG A 44 9.38 8.79 -9.04
CA ARG A 44 8.58 7.62 -8.68
C ARG A 44 9.38 6.32 -8.77
N VAL A 45 10.25 6.18 -9.76
CA VAL A 45 11.08 4.97 -9.95
C VAL A 45 12.05 4.78 -8.80
N GLU A 46 12.70 5.84 -8.31
CA GLU A 46 13.61 5.76 -7.15
C GLU A 46 12.86 5.35 -5.88
N ARG A 47 11.63 5.85 -5.69
CA ARG A 47 10.78 5.44 -4.57
C ARG A 47 10.41 3.96 -4.62
N GLU A 48 10.01 3.47 -5.78
CA GLU A 48 9.73 2.04 -5.98
C GLU A 48 11.00 1.19 -5.81
N ALA A 49 12.17 1.67 -6.26
CA ALA A 49 13.44 0.97 -6.07
C ALA A 49 13.79 0.80 -4.58
N MET A 50 13.58 1.84 -3.75
CA MET A 50 13.72 1.73 -2.30
C MET A 50 12.71 0.74 -1.71
N ALA A 51 11.45 0.79 -2.15
CA ALA A 51 10.43 -0.13 -1.68
C ALA A 51 10.80 -1.60 -1.97
N VAL A 52 11.25 -1.90 -3.20
CA VAL A 52 11.68 -3.25 -3.58
C VAL A 52 12.92 -3.69 -2.80
N ALA A 53 13.92 -2.82 -2.64
CA ALA A 53 15.13 -3.14 -1.89
C ALA A 53 14.81 -3.49 -0.42
N VAL A 54 13.94 -2.70 0.22
CA VAL A 54 13.51 -2.95 1.61
C VAL A 54 12.66 -4.22 1.71
N SER A 55 11.75 -4.46 0.77
CA SER A 55 10.94 -5.69 0.74
C SER A 55 11.81 -6.93 0.56
N ALA A 56 12.80 -6.88 -0.34
CA ALA A 56 13.74 -7.97 -0.56
C ALA A 56 14.58 -8.27 0.68
N ALA A 57 15.07 -7.22 1.36
CA ALA A 57 15.81 -7.36 2.62
C ALA A 57 14.98 -7.97 3.76
N ASN A 58 13.64 -7.85 3.69
CA ASN A 58 12.70 -8.42 4.67
C ASN A 58 12.03 -9.72 4.19
N GLU A 59 12.44 -10.28 3.05
CA GLU A 59 11.82 -11.46 2.45
C GLU A 59 10.28 -11.33 2.29
N CYS A 60 9.81 -10.11 2.02
CA CYS A 60 8.39 -9.81 1.86
C CYS A 60 7.92 -10.28 0.47
N HIS A 61 7.12 -11.36 0.44
CA HIS A 61 6.66 -11.99 -0.80
C HIS A 61 5.51 -11.25 -1.50
N TYR A 62 4.66 -10.58 -0.72
CA TYR A 62 3.54 -9.78 -1.24
C TYR A 62 4.06 -8.56 -2.00
#